data_AF-A0A530K1Q0-F1
#
_entry.id   AF-A0A530K1Q0-F1
#
_cell.length_a   1.000
_cell.length_b   1.000
_cell.length_c   1.000
_cell.angle_alpha   90.00
_cell.angle_beta   90.00
_cell.angle_gamma   90.00
#
_symmetry.space_group_name_H-M   'P 1'
#
loop_
_entity.id
_entity.type
_entity.pdbx_description
1 polymer ?
#
loop_
_entity_poly.entity_id
_entity_poly.type
_entity_poly.pdbx_seq_one_letter_code
_entity_poly.pdbx_strand_id
1 'polypeptide(L)'
;KKGIHAGLDNSGYQILAEYDTPEWAPPKAQQWAGGQITRFGPKILGVVAANDGTGGGAIAAFKAAGVDPVPPVTGNDATIAALQLIIAGDQYNTISKPSEIVAAAAANVAIKLLSGETPKAEMTLYDTPSQLFTPAVVTQENLKAEIIDKKINTAAELCVDRYAEGCKKLGIGN
;
A
#
# COMPACT_ATOMS: atom_id res chain seq x y z
N LYS A 1 10.64 -3.38 8.91
CA LYS A 1 10.71 -2.25 9.88
C LYS A 1 11.81 -1.23 9.58
N LYS A 2 13.04 -1.60 9.18
CA LYS A 2 14.15 -0.65 8.94
C LYS A 2 13.77 0.59 8.09
N GLY A 3 13.08 0.40 6.97
CA GLY A 3 12.69 1.51 6.09
C GLY A 3 11.75 2.52 6.75
N ILE A 4 10.74 2.07 7.50
CA ILE A 4 9.84 2.99 8.19
C ILE A 4 10.52 3.66 9.38
N HIS A 5 11.35 2.95 10.14
CA HIS A 5 12.12 3.59 11.22
C HIS A 5 12.99 4.70 10.66
N ALA A 6 13.74 4.44 9.59
CA ALA A 6 14.54 5.47 8.93
C ALA A 6 13.72 6.67 8.43
N GLY A 7 12.48 6.44 7.97
CA GLY A 7 11.58 7.53 7.55
C GLY A 7 10.99 8.34 8.71
N LEU A 8 10.86 7.75 9.90
CA LEU A 8 10.38 8.42 11.10
C LEU A 8 11.51 9.03 11.93
N ASP A 9 12.73 8.53 11.79
CA ASP A 9 13.92 9.07 12.45
C ASP A 9 14.07 10.56 12.09
N ASN A 10 14.22 11.40 13.10
CA ASN A 10 14.31 12.88 12.99
C ASN A 10 13.05 13.59 12.44
N SER A 11 11.92 12.89 12.25
CA SER A 11 10.66 13.51 11.81
C SER A 11 9.95 14.33 12.90
N GLY A 12 10.34 14.14 14.18
CA GLY A 12 9.64 14.71 15.34
C GLY A 12 8.40 13.93 15.77
N TYR A 13 7.96 12.93 15.01
CA TYR A 13 6.85 12.06 15.38
C TYR A 13 7.32 10.90 16.28
N GLN A 14 6.52 10.58 17.31
CA GLN A 14 6.77 9.46 18.19
C GLN A 14 6.02 8.21 17.75
N ILE A 15 6.68 7.06 17.82
CA ILE A 15 6.03 5.76 17.66
C ILE A 15 5.24 5.45 18.94
N LEU A 16 3.91 5.58 18.89
CA LEU A 16 3.03 5.30 20.03
C LEU A 16 2.93 3.80 20.35
N ALA A 17 2.87 2.98 19.31
CA ALA A 17 2.81 1.53 19.40
C ALA A 17 3.24 0.89 18.06
N GLU A 18 3.70 -0.35 18.11
CA GLU A 18 4.06 -1.13 16.93
C GLU A 18 3.56 -2.57 17.08
N TYR A 19 3.18 -3.19 15.96
CA TYR A 19 2.68 -4.57 15.93
C TYR A 19 2.97 -5.25 14.59
N ASP A 20 3.53 -6.45 14.66
CA ASP A 20 3.66 -7.33 13.51
C ASP A 20 2.36 -8.11 13.34
N THR A 21 1.53 -7.68 12.38
CA THR A 21 0.23 -8.32 12.14
C THR A 21 0.45 -9.77 11.69
N PRO A 22 0.00 -10.77 12.47
CA PRO A 22 0.23 -12.16 12.12
C PRO A 22 -0.44 -12.50 10.80
N GLU A 23 0.32 -13.12 9.90
CA GLU A 23 -0.15 -13.55 8.58
C GLU A 23 -0.70 -12.40 7.71
N TRP A 24 -0.35 -11.14 8.03
CA TRP A 24 -0.88 -9.96 7.33
C TRP A 24 -2.41 -9.85 7.39
N ALA A 25 -3.05 -10.52 8.36
CA ALA A 25 -4.50 -10.68 8.38
C ALA A 25 -5.23 -9.36 8.72
N PRO A 26 -6.09 -8.83 7.84
CA PRO A 26 -6.84 -7.59 8.09
C PRO A 26 -7.65 -7.59 9.40
N PRO A 27 -8.35 -8.68 9.79
CA PRO A 27 -9.08 -8.71 11.06
C PRO A 27 -8.18 -8.54 12.29
N LYS A 28 -6.95 -9.09 12.26
CA LYS A 28 -5.98 -8.94 13.36
C LYS A 28 -5.45 -7.50 13.42
N ALA A 29 -5.18 -6.89 12.26
CA ALA A 29 -4.82 -5.47 12.19
C ALA A 29 -5.95 -4.57 12.72
N GLN A 30 -7.20 -4.83 12.34
CA GLN A 30 -8.37 -4.09 12.81
C GLN A 30 -8.55 -4.20 14.33
N GLN A 31 -8.48 -5.42 14.87
CA GLN A 31 -8.58 -5.66 16.32
C GLN A 31 -7.49 -4.90 17.08
N TRP A 32 -6.24 -4.98 16.62
CA TRP A 32 -5.12 -4.32 17.28
C TRP A 32 -5.23 -2.79 17.20
N ALA A 33 -5.57 -2.25 16.03
CA ALA A 33 -5.79 -0.83 15.81
C ALA A 33 -6.92 -0.29 16.69
N GLY A 34 -8.03 -1.03 16.81
CA GLY A 34 -9.13 -0.70 17.72
C GLY A 34 -8.66 -0.52 19.17
N GLY A 35 -7.82 -1.44 19.67
CA GLY A 35 -7.21 -1.31 20.99
C GLY A 35 -6.33 -0.07 21.14
N GLN A 36 -5.57 0.30 20.09
CA GLN A 36 -4.75 1.51 20.12
C GLN A 36 -5.60 2.78 20.06
N ILE A 37 -6.69 2.78 19.29
CA ILE A 37 -7.66 3.88 19.23
C ILE A 37 -8.27 4.11 20.60
N THR A 38 -8.70 3.07 21.31
CA THR A 38 -9.20 3.20 22.69
C THR A 38 -8.13 3.76 23.63
N ARG A 39 -6.86 3.35 23.47
CA ARG A 39 -5.77 3.75 24.37
C ARG A 39 -5.26 5.17 24.13
N PHE A 40 -5.13 5.58 22.87
CA PHE A 40 -4.46 6.82 22.49
C PHE A 40 -5.39 7.87 21.88
N GLY A 41 -6.52 7.45 21.32
CA GLY A 41 -7.53 8.30 20.71
C GLY A 41 -6.91 9.36 19.77
N PRO A 42 -7.16 10.65 20.02
CA PRO A 42 -6.72 11.74 19.15
C PRO A 42 -5.19 11.94 19.09
N LYS A 43 -4.41 11.25 19.93
CA LYS A 43 -2.95 11.30 19.84
C LYS A 43 -2.41 10.55 18.61
N ILE A 44 -3.22 9.69 17.98
CA ILE A 44 -2.82 8.97 16.77
C ILE A 44 -2.89 9.92 15.58
N LEU A 45 -1.74 10.33 15.07
CA LEU A 45 -1.64 11.25 13.93
C LEU A 45 -1.62 10.54 12.58
N GLY A 46 -1.38 9.23 12.56
CA GLY A 46 -1.32 8.43 11.35
C GLY A 46 -0.99 6.97 11.66
N VAL A 47 -1.18 6.11 10.66
CA VAL A 47 -0.82 4.70 10.73
C VAL A 47 0.04 4.34 9.54
N VAL A 48 1.24 3.82 9.80
CA VAL A 48 2.06 3.23 8.75
C VAL A 48 1.73 1.74 8.67
N ALA A 49 0.79 1.38 7.81
CA ALA A 49 0.49 -0.01 7.53
C ALA A 49 1.44 -0.55 6.46
N ALA A 50 1.85 -1.80 6.64
CA ALA A 50 2.88 -2.41 5.80
C ALA A 50 2.33 -2.97 4.48
N ASN A 51 1.01 -3.13 4.36
CA ASN A 51 0.31 -3.36 3.09
C ASN A 51 -1.14 -2.86 3.13
N ASP A 52 -1.82 -2.94 2.00
CA ASP A 52 -3.20 -2.49 1.83
C ASP A 52 -4.20 -3.24 2.69
N GLY A 53 -4.04 -4.56 2.87
CA GLY A 53 -4.95 -5.35 3.70
C GLY A 53 -4.90 -4.93 5.17
N THR A 54 -3.69 -4.74 5.72
CA THR A 54 -3.50 -4.27 7.10
C THR A 54 -3.92 -2.80 7.26
N GLY A 55 -3.67 -1.96 6.25
CA GLY A 55 -4.13 -0.57 6.20
C GLY A 55 -5.65 -0.45 6.21
N GLY A 56 -6.33 -1.23 5.36
CA GLY A 56 -7.79 -1.31 5.33
C GLY A 56 -8.38 -1.77 6.66
N GLY A 57 -7.73 -2.71 7.36
CA GLY A 57 -8.11 -3.11 8.71
C GLY A 57 -8.02 -1.96 9.74
N ALA A 58 -6.94 -1.18 9.69
CA ALA A 58 -6.79 0.00 10.57
C ALA A 58 -7.84 1.08 10.27
N ILE A 59 -8.09 1.37 8.98
CA ILE A 59 -9.14 2.31 8.54
C ILE A 59 -10.52 1.86 9.03
N ALA A 60 -10.84 0.58 8.91
CA ALA A 60 -12.10 0.02 9.42
C ALA A 60 -12.24 0.21 10.94
N ALA A 61 -11.15 0.08 11.70
CA ALA A 61 -11.16 0.33 13.14
C ALA A 61 -11.45 1.81 13.47
N PHE A 62 -10.82 2.75 12.78
CA PHE A 62 -11.10 4.19 12.95
C PHE A 62 -12.56 4.53 12.64
N LYS A 63 -13.08 4.03 11.51
CA LYS A 63 -14.47 4.24 11.13
C LYS A 63 -15.46 3.64 12.13
N ALA A 64 -15.18 2.43 12.62
CA ALA A 64 -16.01 1.81 13.66
C ALA A 64 -16.00 2.59 14.98
N ALA A 65 -14.90 3.30 15.28
CA ALA A 65 -14.78 4.19 16.42
C ALA A 65 -15.38 5.60 16.17
N GLY A 66 -15.97 5.85 15.00
CA GLY A 66 -16.56 7.15 14.66
C GLY A 66 -15.53 8.25 14.36
N VAL A 67 -14.29 7.89 14.02
CA VAL A 67 -13.25 8.86 13.66
C VAL A 67 -13.40 9.27 12.20
N ASP A 68 -13.70 10.55 11.98
CA ASP A 68 -13.87 11.18 10.68
C ASP A 68 -13.34 12.65 10.75
N PRO A 69 -12.35 13.05 9.94
CA PRO A 69 -11.62 12.22 8.96
C PRO A 69 -10.74 11.16 9.63
N VAL A 70 -10.58 10.03 8.95
CA VAL A 70 -9.60 9.00 9.33
C VAL A 70 -8.19 9.61 9.21
N PRO A 71 -7.29 9.45 10.20
CA PRO A 71 -5.93 9.94 10.08
C PRO A 71 -5.20 9.26 8.92
N PRO A 72 -4.15 9.88 8.34
CA PRO A 72 -3.42 9.29 7.22
C PRO A 72 -2.98 7.84 7.49
N VAL A 73 -3.47 6.92 6.65
CA VAL A 73 -3.06 5.50 6.66
C VAL A 73 -2.32 5.17 5.37
N THR A 74 -1.12 4.61 5.49
CA THR A 74 -0.34 4.14 4.34
C THR A 74 -0.76 2.74 3.91
N GLY A 75 -0.36 2.34 2.70
CA GLY A 75 -0.56 0.99 2.19
C GLY A 75 0.56 0.55 1.24
N ASN A 76 0.38 -0.65 0.68
CA ASN A 76 1.28 -1.27 -0.28
C ASN A 76 0.47 -2.32 -1.05
N ASP A 77 0.75 -2.51 -2.34
CA ASP A 77 0.18 -3.51 -3.26
C ASP A 77 -0.81 -2.96 -4.31
N ALA A 78 -1.35 -1.75 -4.12
CA ALA A 78 -2.35 -1.15 -5.01
C ALA A 78 -3.56 -2.05 -5.29
N THR A 79 -4.06 -2.71 -4.24
CA THR A 79 -5.29 -3.49 -4.31
C THR A 79 -6.50 -2.62 -4.69
N ILE A 80 -7.50 -3.20 -5.36
CA ILE A 80 -8.74 -2.50 -5.73
C ILE A 80 -9.36 -1.80 -4.51
N ALA A 81 -9.41 -2.49 -3.36
CA ALA A 81 -9.93 -1.93 -2.11
C ALA A 81 -9.15 -0.69 -1.65
N ALA A 82 -7.83 -0.72 -1.65
CA ALA A 82 -7.01 0.44 -1.26
C ALA A 82 -7.13 1.59 -2.26
N LEU A 83 -7.12 1.30 -3.56
CA LEU A 83 -7.32 2.33 -4.59
C LEU A 83 -8.67 3.02 -4.42
N GLN A 84 -9.72 2.25 -4.12
CA GLN A 84 -11.04 2.79 -3.80
C GLN A 84 -11.05 3.62 -2.50
N LEU A 85 -10.34 3.19 -1.46
CA LEU A 85 -10.18 3.97 -0.23
C LEU A 85 -9.40 5.27 -0.46
N ILE A 86 -8.38 5.26 -1.33
CA ILE A 86 -7.68 6.46 -1.78
C ILE A 86 -8.64 7.36 -2.54
N ILE A 87 -9.43 6.83 -3.47
CA ILE A 87 -10.46 7.59 -4.20
C ILE A 87 -11.46 8.25 -3.23
N ALA A 88 -11.85 7.55 -2.16
CA ALA A 88 -12.74 8.08 -1.12
C ALA A 88 -12.06 9.08 -0.16
N GLY A 89 -10.72 9.16 -0.15
CA GLY A 89 -9.95 9.98 0.79
C GLY A 89 -9.73 9.32 2.16
N ASP A 90 -10.08 8.05 2.31
CA ASP A 90 -9.95 7.28 3.57
C ASP A 90 -8.54 6.70 3.79
N GLN A 91 -7.79 6.51 2.70
CA GLN A 91 -6.42 6.02 2.70
C GLN A 91 -5.52 7.04 2.01
N TYR A 92 -4.36 7.34 2.61
CA TYR A 92 -3.48 8.38 2.10
C TYR A 92 -2.74 7.91 0.84
N ASN A 93 -2.16 6.72 0.90
CA ASN A 93 -1.40 6.18 -0.21
C ASN A 93 -1.45 4.65 -0.27
N THR A 94 -0.96 4.13 -1.40
CA THR A 94 -0.49 2.76 -1.56
C THR A 94 0.80 2.78 -2.39
N ILE A 95 1.42 1.62 -2.55
CA ILE A 95 2.61 1.44 -3.38
C ILE A 95 2.24 0.47 -4.50
N SER A 96 2.22 0.97 -5.74
CA SER A 96 2.04 0.14 -6.93
C SER A 96 3.36 -0.53 -7.31
N LYS A 97 3.27 -1.86 -7.47
CA LYS A 97 4.38 -2.74 -7.86
C LYS A 97 3.88 -3.59 -9.02
N PRO A 98 4.05 -3.17 -10.28
CA PRO A 98 3.52 -3.88 -11.44
C PRO A 98 4.09 -5.30 -11.48
N SER A 99 3.24 -6.28 -11.16
CA SER A 99 3.65 -7.65 -10.87
C SER A 99 4.07 -8.38 -12.14
N GLU A 100 3.52 -7.96 -13.29
CA GLU A 100 3.82 -8.47 -14.62
C GLU A 100 5.28 -8.22 -15.00
N ILE A 101 5.83 -7.06 -14.65
CA ILE A 101 7.23 -6.71 -14.92
C ILE A 101 8.17 -7.63 -14.13
N VAL A 102 7.89 -7.78 -12.84
CA VAL A 102 8.70 -8.63 -11.95
C VAL A 102 8.57 -10.10 -12.34
N ALA A 103 7.36 -10.56 -12.66
CA ALA A 103 7.09 -11.93 -13.09
C ALA A 103 7.77 -12.26 -14.42
N ALA A 104 7.73 -11.36 -15.41
CA ALA A 104 8.41 -11.54 -16.68
C ALA A 104 9.94 -11.62 -16.51
N ALA A 105 10.52 -10.75 -15.67
CA ALA A 105 11.93 -10.81 -15.34
C ALA A 105 12.32 -12.12 -14.63
N ALA A 106 11.51 -12.55 -13.65
CA ALA A 106 11.71 -13.82 -12.96
C ALA A 106 11.64 -15.02 -13.92
N ALA A 107 10.68 -15.04 -14.85
CA ALA A 107 10.57 -16.08 -15.87
C ALA A 107 11.80 -16.11 -16.79
N ASN A 108 12.29 -14.95 -17.24
CA ASN A 108 13.50 -14.85 -18.05
C ASN A 108 14.74 -15.38 -17.31
N VAL A 109 14.87 -15.06 -16.01
CA VAL A 109 15.94 -15.58 -15.15
C VAL A 109 15.85 -17.11 -15.05
N ALA A 110 14.66 -17.66 -14.82
CA ALA A 110 14.44 -19.09 -14.74
C ALA A 110 14.82 -19.82 -16.04
N ILE A 111 14.42 -19.29 -17.20
CA ILE A 111 14.75 -19.86 -18.51
C ILE A 111 16.28 -19.89 -18.72
N LYS A 112 16.99 -18.80 -18.41
CA LYS A 112 18.45 -18.74 -18.54
C LYS A 112 19.14 -19.78 -17.68
N LEU A 113 18.71 -19.93 -16.42
CA LEU A 113 19.26 -20.95 -15.53
C LEU A 113 19.01 -22.37 -16.06
N LEU A 114 17.82 -22.65 -16.59
CA LEU A 114 17.50 -23.93 -17.22
C LEU A 114 18.34 -24.22 -18.47
N SER A 115 18.75 -23.18 -19.20
CA SER A 115 19.65 -23.27 -20.35
C SER A 115 21.13 -23.37 -19.97
N GLY A 116 21.48 -23.43 -18.69
CA GLY A 116 22.86 -23.45 -18.21
C GLY A 116 23.58 -22.10 -18.30
N GLU A 117 22.85 -21.01 -18.55
CA GLU A 117 23.39 -19.65 -18.53
C GLU A 117 23.42 -19.08 -17.11
N THR A 118 24.31 -18.13 -16.86
CA THR A 118 24.31 -17.33 -15.64
C THR A 118 23.64 -15.98 -15.90
N PRO A 119 22.45 -15.71 -15.33
CA PRO A 119 21.79 -14.42 -15.46
C PRO A 119 22.66 -13.28 -14.88
N LYS A 120 22.67 -12.13 -15.57
CA LYS A 120 23.35 -10.93 -15.06
C LYS A 120 22.55 -10.37 -13.87
N ALA A 121 23.23 -10.22 -12.74
CA ALA A 121 22.71 -9.48 -11.60
C ALA A 121 22.99 -7.99 -11.74
N GLU A 122 22.10 -7.18 -11.16
CA GLU A 122 22.27 -5.72 -11.10
C GLU A 122 22.92 -5.31 -9.77
N MET A 123 22.69 -6.08 -8.71
CA MET A 123 23.26 -5.86 -7.39
C MET A 123 23.27 -7.14 -6.56
N THR A 124 23.74 -7.03 -5.31
CA THR A 124 23.69 -8.10 -4.31
C THR A 124 22.85 -7.64 -3.12
N LEU A 125 21.89 -8.46 -2.72
CA LEU A 125 21.08 -8.26 -1.50
C LEU A 125 21.12 -9.53 -0.67
N TYR A 126 21.43 -9.40 0.62
CA TYR A 126 21.53 -10.56 1.52
C TYR A 126 22.40 -11.68 0.92
N ASP A 127 23.57 -11.30 0.43
CA ASP A 127 24.54 -12.19 -0.23
C ASP A 127 24.00 -12.94 -1.48
N THR A 128 22.89 -12.46 -2.06
CA THR A 128 22.23 -13.07 -3.22
C THR A 128 22.24 -12.11 -4.42
N PRO A 129 22.69 -12.56 -5.61
CA PRO A 129 22.58 -11.77 -6.84
C PRO A 129 21.12 -11.43 -7.13
N SER A 130 20.85 -10.14 -7.36
CA SER A 130 19.49 -9.59 -7.34
C SER A 130 19.28 -8.56 -8.44
N GLN A 131 18.01 -8.39 -8.80
CA GLN A 131 17.49 -7.29 -9.60
C GLN A 131 16.36 -6.64 -8.80
N LEU A 132 16.38 -5.30 -8.70
CA LEU A 132 15.35 -4.55 -7.99
C LEU A 132 14.53 -3.71 -8.97
N PHE A 133 13.24 -3.62 -8.71
CA PHE A 133 12.32 -2.81 -9.49
C PHE A 133 11.91 -1.59 -8.69
N THR A 134 11.77 -0.45 -9.36
CA THR A 134 11.33 0.79 -8.73
C THR A 134 9.81 0.78 -8.62
N PRO A 135 9.25 0.81 -7.39
CA PRO A 135 7.81 0.91 -7.21
C PRO A 135 7.32 2.36 -7.38
N ALA A 136 6.02 2.54 -7.56
CA ALA A 136 5.40 3.86 -7.60
C ALA A 136 4.57 4.12 -6.34
N VAL A 137 4.74 5.29 -5.71
CA VAL A 137 3.82 5.76 -4.68
C VAL A 137 2.56 6.28 -5.36
N VAL A 138 1.40 5.81 -4.90
CA VAL A 138 0.09 6.19 -5.45
C VAL A 138 -0.72 6.90 -4.39
N THR A 139 -1.17 8.11 -4.69
CA THR A 139 -2.03 8.98 -3.88
C THR A 139 -3.19 9.48 -4.73
N GLN A 140 -4.14 10.23 -4.15
CA GLN A 140 -5.21 10.86 -4.94
C GLN A 140 -4.68 11.74 -6.07
N GLU A 141 -3.53 12.39 -5.88
CA GLU A 141 -2.95 13.33 -6.84
C GLU A 141 -2.51 12.66 -8.15
N ASN A 142 -2.07 11.40 -8.08
CA ASN A 142 -1.48 10.71 -9.23
C ASN A 142 -2.18 9.38 -9.58
N LEU A 143 -3.26 8.99 -8.88
CA LEU A 143 -3.92 7.70 -9.08
C LEU A 143 -4.31 7.45 -10.54
N LYS A 144 -4.88 8.46 -11.22
CA LYS A 144 -5.23 8.33 -12.63
C LYS A 144 -3.99 8.01 -13.49
N ALA A 145 -2.92 8.78 -13.32
CA ALA A 145 -1.70 8.62 -14.12
C ALA A 145 -0.99 7.29 -13.83
N GLU A 146 -0.93 6.88 -12.57
CA GLU A 146 -0.17 5.70 -12.15
C GLU A 146 -0.94 4.39 -12.30
N ILE A 147 -2.27 4.41 -12.27
CA ILE A 147 -3.09 3.19 -12.30
C ILE A 147 -3.89 3.08 -13.59
N ILE A 148 -4.64 4.12 -13.96
CA ILE A 148 -5.58 4.07 -15.09
C ILE A 148 -4.82 4.23 -16.40
N ASP A 149 -4.00 5.27 -16.54
CA ASP A 149 -3.30 5.58 -17.78
C ASP A 149 -2.22 4.51 -18.10
N LYS A 150 -1.65 3.89 -17.06
CA LYS A 150 -0.75 2.73 -17.17
C LYS A 150 -1.47 1.38 -17.32
N LYS A 151 -2.81 1.37 -17.32
CA LYS A 151 -3.64 0.16 -17.50
C LYS A 151 -3.39 -0.94 -16.45
N ILE A 152 -3.06 -0.55 -15.22
CA ILE A 152 -2.91 -1.47 -14.09
C ILE A 152 -4.30 -1.91 -13.60
N ASN A 153 -5.26 -0.99 -13.54
CA ASN A 153 -6.68 -1.28 -13.33
C ASN A 153 -7.56 -0.38 -14.21
N THR A 154 -8.84 -0.71 -14.29
CA THR A 154 -9.81 0.05 -15.10
C THR A 154 -10.68 0.97 -14.25
N ALA A 155 -11.15 2.07 -14.85
CA ALA A 155 -12.13 2.95 -14.21
C ALA A 155 -13.42 2.18 -13.85
N ALA A 156 -13.83 1.24 -14.70
CA ALA A 156 -15.01 0.40 -14.46
C ALA A 156 -14.91 -0.45 -13.17
N GLU A 157 -13.71 -0.93 -12.82
CA GLU A 157 -13.47 -1.68 -11.57
C GLU A 157 -13.43 -0.75 -10.35
N LEU A 158 -12.80 0.42 -10.48
CA LEU A 158 -12.54 1.30 -9.34
C LEU A 158 -13.73 2.21 -9.01
N CYS A 159 -14.48 2.66 -10.01
CA CYS A 159 -15.47 3.73 -9.89
C CYS A 159 -16.90 3.20 -9.70
N VAL A 160 -17.05 2.18 -8.85
CA VAL A 160 -18.34 1.56 -8.53
C VAL A 160 -18.97 2.17 -7.29
N ASP A 161 -20.31 2.12 -7.21
CA ASP A 161 -21.11 2.50 -6.05
C ASP A 161 -20.66 3.82 -5.40
N ARG A 162 -20.27 3.77 -4.12
CA ARG A 162 -19.86 4.92 -3.31
C ARG A 162 -18.59 5.61 -3.79
N TYR A 163 -17.81 4.99 -4.66
CA TYR A 163 -16.53 5.55 -5.15
C TYR A 163 -16.69 6.33 -6.45
N ALA A 164 -17.85 6.24 -7.12
CA ALA A 164 -18.08 6.91 -8.40
C ALA A 164 -17.93 8.44 -8.32
N GLU A 165 -18.37 9.08 -7.22
CA GLU A 165 -18.22 10.53 -7.04
C GLU A 165 -16.75 10.93 -6.83
N GLY A 166 -16.01 10.15 -6.03
CA GLY A 166 -14.58 10.35 -5.84
C GLY A 166 -13.81 10.26 -7.16
N CYS A 167 -14.12 9.24 -7.98
CA CYS A 167 -13.53 9.11 -9.31
C CYS A 167 -13.76 10.34 -10.19
N LYS A 168 -14.99 10.87 -10.23
CA LYS A 168 -15.30 12.09 -11.00
C LYS A 168 -14.46 13.28 -10.53
N LYS A 169 -14.29 13.46 -9.21
CA LYS A 169 -13.43 14.52 -8.62
C LYS A 169 -11.96 14.36 -9.03
N LEU A 170 -11.50 13.13 -9.16
CA LEU A 170 -10.13 12.81 -9.60
C LEU A 170 -9.97 12.75 -11.13
N GLY A 171 -10.99 13.09 -11.91
CA GLY A 171 -10.95 13.03 -13.37
C GLY A 171 -10.84 11.61 -13.95
N ILE A 172 -11.28 10.61 -13.18
CA ILE A 172 -11.33 9.20 -13.59
C ILE A 172 -12.76 8.92 -14.07
N GLY A 173 -12.91 8.69 -15.37
CA GLY A 173 -14.17 8.37 -16.01
C GLY A 173 -14.06 7.12 -16.87
N ASN A 174 -15.21 6.53 -17.20
CA ASN A 174 -15.34 5.52 -18.25
C ASN A 174 -15.26 6.15 -19.64
#